data_AF-A0A2A9KKY6-F1
#
_entry.id   AF-A0A2A9KKY6-F1
#
_cell.length_a   1.000
_cell.length_b   1.000
_cell.length_c   1.000
_cell.angle_alpha   90.00
_cell.angle_beta   90.00
_cell.angle_gamma   90.00
#
_symmetry.space_group_name_H-M   'P 1'
#
loop_
_entity.id
_entity.type
_entity.pdbx_description
1 polymer ?
#
loop_
_entity_poly.entity_id
_entity_poly.type
_entity_poly.pdbx_seq_one_letter_code
_entity_poly.pdbx_strand_id
1 'polypeptide(L)' 'MPQFETEHKGSAIKVTSTIARGGKYCWAVLIDGVLQQAPELEPSNTWHAARDQGLAFAKHLIDGGK' A
#
# COMPACT_ATOMS: atom_id res chain seq x y z
N MET A 1 -11.23 -8.71 -2.90
CA MET A 1 -10.21 -7.71 -2.53
C MET A 1 -8.89 -8.17 -3.11
N PRO A 2 -8.33 -7.49 -4.11
CA PRO A 2 -7.05 -7.89 -4.66
C PRO A 2 -5.92 -7.55 -3.67
N GLN A 3 -4.90 -8.40 -3.64
CA GLN A 3 -3.72 -8.27 -2.80
C GLN A 3 -2.48 -8.42 -3.68
N PHE A 4 -1.39 -7.76 -3.29
CA PHE A 4 -0.10 -7.81 -3.96
C PHE A 4 1.00 -7.93 -2.91
N GLU A 5 1.95 -8.83 -3.14
CA GLU A 5 3.07 -9.07 -2.23
C GLU A 5 4.38 -8.98 -2.99
N THR A 6 5.39 -8.36 -2.38
CA THR A 6 6.74 -8.20 -2.93
C THR A 6 7.73 -8.02 -1.79
N GLU A 7 9.02 -8.19 -2.06
CA GLU A 7 10.09 -7.84 -1.12
C GLU A 7 10.78 -6.53 -1.53
N HIS A 8 11.28 -5.77 -0.57
CA HIS A 8 12.17 -4.61 -0.78
C HIS A 8 13.18 -4.50 0.36
N LYS A 9 14.47 -4.56 0.02
CA LYS A 9 15.59 -4.47 0.99
C LYS A 9 15.50 -5.47 2.16
N GLY A 10 14.97 -6.67 1.91
CA GLY A 10 14.82 -7.71 2.93
C GLY A 10 13.56 -7.58 3.80
N SER A 11 12.74 -6.54 3.59
CA SER A 11 11.41 -6.44 4.20
C SER A 11 10.32 -6.91 3.24
N ALA A 12 9.39 -7.71 3.76
CA ALA A 12 8.21 -8.15 3.03
C ALA A 12 7.16 -7.04 3.00
N ILE A 13 6.73 -6.63 1.80
CA ILE A 13 5.67 -5.65 1.58
C ILE A 13 4.42 -6.38 1.08
N LYS A 14 3.30 -6.13 1.75
CA LYS A 14 1.98 -6.55 1.29
C LYS A 14 1.09 -5.34 1.10
N VAL A 15 0.59 -5.14 -0.12
CA VAL A 15 -0.39 -4.10 -0.45
C VAL A 15 -1.75 -4.75 -0.65
N THR A 16 -2.73 -4.30 0.11
CA THR A 16 -4.12 -4.74 -0.01
C THR A 16 -4.96 -3.55 -0.47
N SER A 17 -5.96 -3.76 -1.34
CA SER A 17 -6.97 -2.73 -1.59
C SER A 17 -8.37 -3.17 -1.21
N THR A 18 -9.15 -2.16 -0.84
CA THR A 18 -10.58 -2.25 -0.64
C THR A 18 -11.28 -1.18 -1.46
N ILE A 19 -12.50 -1.46 -1.91
CA ILE A 19 -13.32 -0.50 -2.63
C ILE A 19 -14.07 0.33 -1.58
N ALA A 20 -13.79 1.62 -1.49
CA ALA A 20 -14.53 2.58 -0.68
C ALA A 20 -15.85 2.98 -1.36
N ARG A 21 -16.77 3.56 -0.58
CA ARG A 21 -18.03 4.10 -1.10
C ARG A 21 -17.77 5.03 -2.29
N GLY A 22 -18.45 4.78 -3.40
CA GLY A 22 -18.26 5.53 -4.66
C GLY A 22 -17.34 4.87 -5.69
N GLY A 23 -16.95 3.60 -5.49
CA GLY A 23 -16.20 2.83 -6.49
C GLY A 23 -14.71 3.17 -6.57
N LYS A 24 -14.20 3.96 -5.63
CA LYS A 24 -12.78 4.29 -5.52
C LYS A 24 -12.04 3.24 -4.69
N TYR A 25 -10.79 2.99 -5.01
CA TYR A 25 -9.93 2.03 -4.33
C TYR A 25 -9.10 2.74 -3.25
N CYS A 26 -9.25 2.28 -2.01
CA CYS A 26 -8.33 2.56 -0.92
C CYS A 26 -7.31 1.44 -0.82
N TRP A 27 -6.12 1.74 -0.31
CA TRP A 27 -5.06 0.77 -0.10
C TRP A 27 -4.55 0.78 1.34
N ALA A 28 -4.05 -0.36 1.79
CA ALA A 28 -3.35 -0.53 3.05
C ALA A 28 -2.10 -1.37 2.83
N VAL A 29 -1.02 -1.03 3.53
CA VAL A 29 0.29 -1.65 3.40
C VAL A 29 0.66 -2.34 4.71
N LEU A 30 1.15 -3.57 4.62
CA LEU A 30 1.84 -4.23 5.71
C LEU A 30 3.32 -4.38 5.34
N ILE A 31 4.22 -4.01 6.25
CA ILE A 31 5.65 -4.23 6.12
C ILE A 31 6.04 -5.21 7.22
N ASP A 32 6.60 -6.36 6.84
CA ASP A 32 6.95 -7.47 7.75
C ASP A 32 5.76 -7.89 8.65
N GLY A 33 4.56 -7.84 8.09
CA GLY A 33 3.31 -8.16 8.78
C GLY A 33 2.75 -7.03 9.67
N VAL A 34 3.47 -5.92 9.83
CA VAL A 34 3.01 -4.75 10.60
C VAL A 34 2.25 -3.79 9.69
N LEU A 35 0.98 -3.54 10.02
CA LEU A 35 0.15 -2.56 9.31
C LEU A 35 0.77 -1.16 9.44
N GLN A 36 1.10 -0.58 8.31
CA GLN A 36 1.59 0.79 8.23
C GLN A 36 0.40 1.74 8.07
N GLN A 37 0.29 2.73 8.95
CA GLN A 37 -0.66 3.81 8.76
C GLN A 37 -0.17 4.70 7.63
N ALA A 38 -0.86 4.61 6.49
CA ALA A 38 -0.68 5.55 5.42
C ALA A 38 -1.23 6.92 5.86
N PRO A 39 -0.65 8.06 5.41
CA PRO A 39 -1.28 9.37 5.60
C PRO A 39 -2.69 9.39 4.99
N GLU A 40 -3.54 10.34 5.36
CA GLU A 40 -4.85 10.53 4.71
C GLU A 40 -4.66 10.62 3.19
N LEU A 41 -4.94 9.52 2.50
CA LEU A 41 -4.59 9.33 1.11
C LEU A 41 -5.83 9.37 0.25
N GLU A 42 -5.74 10.15 -0.82
CA GLU A 42 -6.82 10.27 -1.78
C GLU A 42 -7.09 8.90 -2.42
N PRO A 43 -8.35 8.45 -2.44
CA PRO A 43 -8.70 7.16 -3.01
C PRO A 43 -8.53 7.17 -4.54
N SER A 44 -8.01 6.07 -5.08
CA SER A 44 -7.65 5.90 -6.49
C SER A 44 -8.81 5.39 -7.34
N ASN A 45 -8.85 5.72 -8.63
CA ASN A 45 -9.91 5.25 -9.54
C ASN A 45 -9.72 3.80 -10.03
N THR A 46 -8.54 3.21 -9.82
CA THR A 46 -8.24 1.83 -10.21
C THR A 46 -7.45 1.10 -9.13
N TRP A 47 -7.55 -0.23 -9.11
CA TRP A 47 -6.71 -1.08 -8.26
C TRP A 47 -5.22 -0.90 -8.54
N HIS A 48 -4.81 -0.84 -9.81
CA HIS A 48 -3.40 -0.70 -10.17
C HIS A 48 -2.79 0.60 -9.62
N ALA A 49 -3.52 1.71 -9.71
CA ALA A 49 -3.10 2.97 -9.12
C ALA A 49 -2.98 2.88 -7.59
N ALA A 50 -3.95 2.24 -6.92
CA ALA A 50 -3.91 2.01 -5.48
C ALA A 50 -2.72 1.12 -5.06
N ARG A 51 -2.42 0.08 -5.83
CA ARG A 51 -1.25 -0.79 -5.62
C ARG A 51 0.05 -0.01 -5.75
N ASP A 52 0.21 0.75 -6.82
CA ASP A 52 1.45 1.47 -7.11
C ASP A 52 1.71 2.59 -6.09
N GLN A 53 0.66 3.28 -5.64
CA GLN A 53 0.73 4.23 -4.52
C GLN A 53 1.15 3.55 -3.21
N GLY A 54 0.50 2.44 -2.85
CA GLY A 54 0.85 1.68 -1.64
C GLY A 54 2.28 1.15 -1.69
N LEU A 55 2.73 0.68 -2.85
CA LEU A 55 4.09 0.20 -3.03
C LEU A 55 5.13 1.32 -2.93
N ALA A 56 4.88 2.48 -3.55
CA ALA A 56 5.77 3.63 -3.47
C ALA A 56 5.90 4.13 -2.02
N PHE A 57 4.78 4.19 -1.29
CA PHE A 57 4.76 4.54 0.13
C PHE A 57 5.57 3.55 0.98
N ALA A 58 5.35 2.24 0.79
CA ALA A 58 6.08 1.20 1.52
C ALA A 58 7.59 1.32 1.34
N LYS A 59 8.03 1.50 0.08
CA LYS A 59 9.44 1.69 -0.25
C LYS A 59 10.00 2.95 0.40
N HIS A 60 9.26 4.06 0.34
CA HIS A 60 9.66 5.30 1.00
C HIS A 60 9.85 5.13 2.51
N LEU A 61 8.97 4.41 3.21
CA LEU A 61 9.13 4.12 4.64
C LEU A 61 10.39 3.29 4.92
N ILE A 62 10.62 2.23 4.15
CA ILE A 62 11.80 1.36 4.30
C ILE A 62 13.10 2.13 3.98
N ASP A 63 13.05 3.01 2.99
CA ASP A 63 14.20 3.81 2.56
C ASP A 63 14.48 5.00 3.50
N GLY A 64 13.43 5.56 4.12
CA GLY A 64 13.47 6.75 4.98
C GLY A 64 13.63 6.48 6.48
N GLY A 65 13.61 5.21 6.91
CA GLY A 65 13.87 4.80 8.29
C GLY A 65 15.34 5.04 8.68
N LYS A 66 15.65 6.27 9.10
CA LYS A 66 16.84 6.65 9.86
C LYS A 66 16.44 7.34 11.16
#